data_AF-A0A059F9I9-F1
#
_entry.id   AF-A0A059F9I9-F1
#
_cell.length_a   1.000
_cell.length_b   1.000
_cell.length_c   1.000
_cell.angle_alpha   90.00
_cell.angle_beta   90.00
_cell.angle_gamma   90.00
#
_symmetry.space_group_name_H-M   'P 1'
#
loop_
_entity.id
_entity.type
_entity.pdbx_description
1 polymer ?
#
loop_
_entity_poly.entity_id
_entity_poly.type
_entity_poly.pdbx_seq_one_letter_code
_entity_poly.pdbx_strand_id
1 'polypeptide(L)'
;MRHQTRFPRTALTALAFAAAALTMHADEGIPEVTSFEPTPLEQKIFDGPGVTVTRGEDIYSTLCAGCHMPEGEGAVGGGMYPALAGNEKLEYPDYAVFIVLNGYKAMPSFAHTLSDEQVAAVVNYLQSGLGGNSYEPAATVEQAELSRPQ
;
A
#
# COMPACT_ATOMS: atom_id res chain seq x y z
N MET A 1 21.36 -72.10 6.10
CA MET A 1 20.30 -72.35 5.09
C MET A 1 18.94 -72.06 5.73
N ARG A 2 18.03 -71.52 4.92
CA ARG A 2 16.64 -71.07 5.20
C ARG A 2 16.46 -69.65 5.78
N HIS A 3 16.50 -68.71 4.83
CA HIS A 3 15.82 -67.43 4.82
C HIS A 3 14.39 -67.51 5.38
N GLN A 4 14.04 -66.57 6.25
CA GLN A 4 12.66 -66.22 6.55
C GLN A 4 12.50 -64.71 6.44
N THR A 5 12.02 -64.23 5.30
CA THR A 5 11.45 -62.89 5.14
C THR A 5 9.99 -63.06 4.72
N ARG A 6 9.09 -62.98 5.70
CA ARG A 6 7.64 -62.93 5.45
C ARG A 6 7.23 -61.46 5.44
N PHE A 7 7.00 -60.92 4.25
CA PHE A 7 6.24 -59.69 4.05
C PHE A 7 4.74 -60.05 3.97
N PRO A 8 3.86 -59.50 4.81
CA PRO A 8 2.44 -59.60 4.57
C PRO A 8 2.03 -58.58 3.50
N ARG A 9 1.54 -59.09 2.37
CA ARG A 9 0.88 -58.31 1.33
C ARG A 9 -0.49 -57.91 1.85
N THR A 10 -0.69 -56.61 2.05
CA THR A 10 -1.98 -55.98 2.31
C THR A 10 -2.95 -56.28 1.17
N ALA A 11 -4.08 -56.91 1.49
CA ALA A 11 -5.17 -57.14 0.54
C ALA A 11 -6.13 -55.94 0.58
N LEU A 12 -6.32 -55.33 -0.60
CA LEU A 12 -7.25 -54.25 -0.91
C LEU A 12 -8.68 -54.60 -0.48
N THR A 13 -9.27 -53.78 0.39
CA THR A 13 -10.73 -53.64 0.50
C THR A 13 -11.19 -52.57 -0.50
N ALA A 14 -11.81 -52.99 -1.59
CA ALA A 14 -12.53 -52.09 -2.49
C ALA A 14 -13.82 -51.64 -1.79
N LEU A 15 -13.85 -50.41 -1.26
CA LEU A 15 -15.10 -49.76 -0.89
C LEU A 15 -15.74 -49.20 -2.15
N ALA A 16 -16.87 -49.78 -2.54
CA ALA A 16 -17.79 -49.19 -3.51
C ALA A 16 -18.42 -47.93 -2.89
N PHE A 17 -18.14 -46.76 -3.46
CA PHE A 17 -18.87 -45.54 -3.14
C PHE A 17 -20.21 -45.56 -3.87
N ALA A 18 -21.30 -45.76 -3.12
CA ALA A 18 -22.64 -45.48 -3.61
C ALA A 18 -22.81 -43.95 -3.70
N ALA A 19 -22.96 -43.43 -4.92
CA ALA A 19 -23.27 -42.02 -5.15
C ALA A 19 -24.75 -41.78 -4.79
N ALA A 20 -25.02 -41.28 -3.58
CA ALA A 20 -26.29 -40.64 -3.27
C ALA A 20 -26.27 -39.26 -3.95
N ALA A 21 -27.12 -39.07 -4.95
CA ALA A 21 -27.33 -37.78 -5.57
C ALA A 21 -27.94 -36.82 -4.54
N LEU A 22 -27.10 -35.98 -3.95
CA LEU A 22 -27.54 -34.85 -3.14
C LEU A 22 -28.09 -33.80 -4.12
N THR A 23 -29.41 -33.68 -4.17
CA THR A 23 -30.07 -32.56 -4.85
C THR A 23 -29.63 -31.26 -4.17
N MET A 24 -28.75 -30.51 -4.83
CA MET A 24 -28.46 -29.11 -4.49
C MET A 24 -29.78 -28.34 -4.58
N HIS A 25 -30.31 -27.98 -3.42
CA HIS A 25 -31.40 -27.01 -3.34
C HIS A 25 -30.77 -25.65 -3.62
N ALA A 26 -31.11 -25.06 -4.76
CA ALA A 26 -30.84 -23.67 -5.06
C ALA A 26 -31.90 -22.83 -4.34
N ASP A 27 -31.51 -22.12 -3.29
CA ASP A 27 -32.15 -20.92 -2.74
C ASP A 27 -31.23 -20.43 -1.60
N GLU A 28 -30.78 -19.18 -1.48
CA GLU A 28 -31.36 -17.91 -1.91
C GLU A 28 -30.24 -17.08 -2.56
N GLY A 29 -30.54 -16.45 -3.69
CA GLY A 29 -29.56 -15.69 -4.46
C GLY A 29 -28.80 -14.67 -3.62
N ILE A 30 -27.48 -14.65 -3.75
CA ILE A 30 -26.69 -13.47 -3.36
C ILE A 30 -27.31 -12.32 -4.14
N PRO A 31 -27.82 -11.26 -3.49
CA PRO A 31 -28.37 -10.13 -4.23
C PRO A 31 -27.28 -9.65 -5.18
N GLU A 32 -27.61 -9.63 -6.47
CA GLU A 32 -26.74 -9.18 -7.53
C GLU A 32 -26.55 -7.67 -7.33
N VAL A 33 -25.54 -7.31 -6.53
CA VAL A 33 -25.07 -5.93 -6.35
C VAL A 33 -24.41 -5.52 -7.66
N THR A 34 -25.23 -5.12 -8.63
CA THR A 34 -24.75 -4.61 -9.93
C THR A 34 -24.32 -3.17 -9.86
N SER A 35 -24.78 -2.45 -8.83
CA SER A 35 -24.53 -1.05 -8.63
C SER A 35 -24.32 -0.77 -7.14
N PHE A 36 -23.18 -0.18 -6.81
CA PHE A 36 -22.99 0.51 -5.54
C PHE A 36 -23.41 1.96 -5.75
N GLU A 37 -24.52 2.37 -5.16
CA GLU A 37 -24.90 3.78 -5.09
C GLU A 37 -24.29 4.37 -3.81
N PRO A 38 -23.19 5.15 -3.91
CA PRO A 38 -22.56 5.71 -2.73
C PRO A 38 -23.52 6.70 -2.05
N THR A 39 -23.56 6.67 -0.72
CA THR A 39 -24.16 7.77 0.05
C THR A 39 -23.46 9.09 -0.28
N PRO A 40 -24.09 10.25 -0.05
CA PRO A 40 -23.44 11.55 -0.27
C PRO A 40 -22.12 11.73 0.51
N LEU A 41 -21.94 11.03 1.63
CA LEU A 41 -20.68 11.02 2.37
C LEU A 41 -19.64 10.15 1.68
N GLU A 42 -20.00 8.92 1.26
CA GLU A 42 -19.11 8.04 0.50
C GLU A 42 -18.70 8.69 -0.82
N GLN A 43 -19.65 9.32 -1.52
CA GLN A 43 -19.40 10.03 -2.78
C GLN A 43 -18.42 11.19 -2.57
N LYS A 44 -18.58 11.98 -1.50
CA LYS A 44 -17.59 12.99 -1.11
C LYS A 44 -16.21 12.42 -0.72
N ILE A 45 -16.16 11.22 -0.16
CA ILE A 45 -14.89 10.54 0.15
C ILE A 45 -14.21 10.07 -1.14
N PHE A 46 -14.98 9.60 -2.12
CA PHE A 46 -14.47 9.20 -3.43
C PHE A 46 -14.07 10.39 -4.32
N ASP A 47 -14.80 11.51 -4.22
CA ASP A 47 -14.58 12.72 -5.00
C ASP A 47 -13.56 13.69 -4.35
N GLY A 48 -13.29 13.52 -3.05
CA GLY A 48 -12.31 14.32 -2.30
C GLY A 48 -10.87 13.81 -2.45
N PRO A 49 -9.86 14.50 -1.89
CA PRO A 49 -8.51 13.94 -1.79
C PRO A 49 -8.62 12.59 -1.07
N GLY A 50 -8.25 11.51 -1.77
CA GLY A 50 -8.55 10.14 -1.37
C GLY A 50 -7.89 9.68 -0.05
N VAL A 51 -7.22 10.58 0.67
CA VAL A 51 -6.46 10.34 1.89
C VAL A 51 -6.96 11.28 2.99
N THR A 52 -7.56 10.72 4.03
CA THR A 52 -8.15 11.47 5.16
C THR A 52 -7.17 11.72 6.32
N VAL A 53 -6.03 11.03 6.34
CA VAL A 53 -5.00 11.21 7.36
C VAL A 53 -4.21 12.51 7.12
N THR A 54 -3.89 13.23 8.19
CA THR A 54 -3.27 14.57 8.10
C THR A 54 -1.86 14.63 8.71
N ARG A 55 -1.51 13.71 9.61
CA ARG A 55 -0.16 13.64 10.18
C ARG A 55 0.82 13.08 9.15
N GLY A 56 2.00 13.69 9.03
CA GLY A 56 3.01 13.28 8.06
C GLY A 56 3.44 11.81 8.17
N GLU A 57 3.58 11.30 9.40
CA GLU A 57 3.87 9.88 9.67
C GLU A 57 2.76 8.94 9.15
N ASP A 58 1.51 9.31 9.38
CA ASP A 58 0.35 8.51 8.97
C ASP A 58 0.21 8.52 7.44
N ILE A 59 0.50 9.65 6.79
CA ILE A 59 0.56 9.76 5.33
C ILE A 59 1.69 8.87 4.78
N TYR A 60 2.88 8.95 5.38
CA TYR A 60 4.03 8.16 4.96
C TYR A 60 3.76 6.66 5.03
N SER A 61 3.25 6.18 6.17
CA SER A 61 2.93 4.77 6.37
C SER A 61 1.85 4.28 5.41
N THR A 62 0.87 5.13 5.08
CA THR A 62 -0.24 4.80 4.18
C THR A 62 0.18 4.76 2.69
N LEU A 63 1.01 5.70 2.25
CA LEU A 63 1.23 5.93 0.81
C LEU A 63 2.67 5.68 0.35
N CYS A 64 3.65 5.91 1.21
CA CYS A 64 5.06 5.98 0.82
C CYS A 64 5.82 4.71 1.21
N ALA A 65 5.53 4.16 2.39
CA ALA A 65 6.25 3.03 2.98
C ALA A 65 6.16 1.74 2.14
N GLY A 66 5.12 1.56 1.34
CA GLY A 66 5.00 0.40 0.44
C GLY A 66 6.13 0.31 -0.59
N CYS A 67 6.72 1.44 -0.97
CA CYS A 67 7.83 1.51 -1.93
C CYS A 67 9.15 1.90 -1.25
N HIS A 68 9.11 2.89 -0.35
CA HIS A 68 10.28 3.42 0.33
C HIS A 68 10.66 2.66 1.60
N MET A 69 9.89 1.61 1.94
CA MET A 69 10.00 0.79 3.15
C MET A 69 9.62 1.54 4.44
N PRO A 70 9.29 0.85 5.54
CA PRO A 70 8.78 1.49 6.76
C PRO A 70 9.77 2.46 7.42
N GLU A 71 11.07 2.16 7.39
CA GLU A 71 12.10 3.03 7.96
C GLU A 71 12.76 3.93 6.90
N GLY A 72 12.26 3.94 5.66
CA GLY A 72 12.82 4.74 4.58
C GLY A 72 14.10 4.16 3.98
N GLU A 73 14.44 2.91 4.23
CA GLU A 73 15.65 2.25 3.76
C GLU A 73 15.63 1.94 2.25
N GLY A 74 14.46 2.07 1.60
CA GLY A 74 14.28 1.76 0.18
C GLY A 74 14.39 0.27 -0.13
N ALA A 75 14.29 -0.08 -1.41
CA ALA A 75 14.30 -1.48 -1.83
C ALA A 75 14.89 -1.68 -3.22
N VAL A 76 15.49 -2.86 -3.43
CA VAL A 76 15.99 -3.34 -4.72
C VAL A 76 15.41 -4.72 -5.03
N GLY A 77 14.99 -4.96 -6.27
CA GLY A 77 14.39 -6.23 -6.69
C GLY A 77 13.46 -6.03 -7.88
N GLY A 78 12.14 -6.19 -7.67
CA GLY A 78 11.11 -5.90 -8.69
C GLY A 78 11.07 -4.43 -9.16
N GLY A 79 11.83 -3.55 -8.50
CA GLY A 79 12.09 -2.17 -8.86
C GLY A 79 13.31 -1.64 -8.10
N MET A 80 13.69 -0.39 -8.36
CA MET A 80 14.67 0.35 -7.55
C MET A 80 13.95 1.52 -6.88
N TYR A 81 13.81 1.44 -5.56
CA TYR A 81 13.18 2.45 -4.73
C TYR A 81 14.26 3.08 -3.86
N PRO A 82 14.52 4.38 -4.00
CA PRO A 82 15.62 5.03 -3.29
C PRO A 82 15.34 5.09 -1.80
N ALA A 83 16.40 4.98 -1.01
CA ALA A 83 16.36 5.29 0.41
C ALA A 83 16.02 6.77 0.63
N LEU A 84 15.14 7.02 1.59
CA LEU A 84 14.81 8.34 2.14
C LEU A 84 15.52 8.56 3.47
N ALA A 85 15.77 7.50 4.24
CA ALA A 85 16.63 7.55 5.41
C ALA A 85 18.07 7.92 5.00
N GLY A 86 18.66 8.92 5.68
CA GLY A 86 19.99 9.45 5.40
C GLY A 86 20.13 10.17 4.05
N ASN A 87 19.03 10.49 3.37
CA ASN A 87 19.10 11.16 2.07
C ASN A 87 19.30 12.68 2.25
N GLU A 88 20.53 13.14 2.00
CA GLU A 88 20.95 14.55 2.13
C GLU A 88 20.07 15.54 1.36
N LYS A 89 19.42 15.10 0.27
CA LYS A 89 18.54 16.00 -0.49
C LYS A 89 17.29 16.42 0.30
N LEU A 90 16.91 15.67 1.33
CA LEU A 90 15.80 16.02 2.20
C LEU A 90 16.09 17.23 3.09
N GLU A 91 17.34 17.67 3.21
CA GLU A 91 17.65 18.96 3.85
C GLU A 91 16.90 20.13 3.18
N TYR A 92 16.65 20.02 1.87
CA TYR A 92 15.97 21.05 1.08
C TYR A 92 14.51 20.67 0.81
N PRO A 93 13.53 21.31 1.47
CA PRO A 93 12.13 20.90 1.37
C PRO A 93 11.59 21.00 -0.06
N ASP A 94 12.01 22.00 -0.83
CA ASP A 94 11.57 22.20 -2.22
C ASP A 94 11.86 20.98 -3.10
N TYR A 95 12.95 20.25 -2.85
CA TYR A 95 13.27 19.03 -3.58
C TYR A 95 12.20 17.96 -3.34
N ALA A 96 11.86 17.71 -2.07
CA ALA A 96 10.89 16.70 -1.70
C ALA A 96 9.47 17.10 -2.11
N VAL A 97 9.09 18.36 -1.90
CA VAL A 97 7.79 18.92 -2.32
C VAL A 97 7.59 18.73 -3.83
N PHE A 98 8.60 19.10 -4.64
CA PHE A 98 8.52 18.96 -6.09
C PHE A 98 8.31 17.50 -6.52
N ILE A 99 9.07 16.56 -5.94
CA ILE A 99 8.99 15.14 -6.29
C ILE A 99 7.67 14.52 -5.84
N VAL A 100 7.13 14.89 -4.67
CA VAL A 100 5.82 14.40 -4.20
C VAL A 100 4.70 14.90 -5.12
N LEU A 101 4.71 16.17 -5.49
CA LEU A 101 3.67 16.75 -6.34
C LEU A 101 3.75 16.27 -7.79
N ASN A 102 4.94 16.12 -8.35
CA ASN A 102 5.11 15.83 -9.79
C ASN A 102 5.41 14.35 -10.09
N GLY A 103 5.76 13.57 -9.08
CA GLY A 103 6.33 12.25 -9.27
C GLY A 103 7.74 12.31 -9.88
N TYR A 104 8.39 11.16 -9.99
CA TYR A 104 9.69 11.05 -10.65
C TYR A 104 9.94 9.63 -11.14
N LYS A 105 10.17 9.47 -12.45
CA LYS A 105 10.29 8.16 -13.12
C LYS A 105 9.04 7.31 -12.85
N ALA A 106 9.19 6.22 -12.10
CA ALA A 106 8.10 5.31 -11.74
C ALA A 106 7.36 5.75 -10.45
N MET A 107 7.88 6.73 -9.70
CA MET A 107 7.17 7.28 -8.54
C MET A 107 5.97 8.12 -9.05
N PRO A 108 4.74 7.80 -8.64
CA PRO A 108 3.55 8.52 -9.08
C PRO A 108 3.53 9.95 -8.54
N SER A 109 2.77 10.81 -9.21
CA SER A 109 2.39 12.12 -8.67
C SER A 109 1.33 11.94 -7.59
N PHE A 110 1.42 12.74 -6.53
CA PHE A 110 0.42 12.81 -5.47
C PHE A 110 -0.35 14.14 -5.45
N ALA A 111 -0.21 14.98 -6.49
CA ALA A 111 -0.89 16.27 -6.55
C ALA A 111 -2.43 16.12 -6.39
N HIS A 112 -3.05 15.16 -7.07
CA HIS A 112 -4.51 14.97 -6.93
C HIS A 112 -4.94 14.17 -5.69
N THR A 113 -3.99 13.66 -4.92
CA THR A 113 -4.25 12.76 -3.79
C THR A 113 -4.07 13.46 -2.45
N LEU A 114 -3.09 14.37 -2.36
CA LEU A 114 -2.74 15.10 -1.14
C LEU A 114 -3.03 16.59 -1.29
N SER A 115 -3.62 17.19 -0.25
CA SER A 115 -3.69 18.64 -0.09
C SER A 115 -2.30 19.23 0.15
N ASP A 116 -2.17 20.55 0.03
CA ASP A 116 -0.91 21.25 0.26
C ASP A 116 -0.43 21.14 1.71
N GLU A 117 -1.36 21.12 2.67
CA GLU A 117 -1.06 20.84 4.07
C GLU A 117 -0.53 19.42 4.27
N GLN A 118 -1.12 18.44 3.58
CA GLN A 118 -0.68 17.05 3.66
C GLN A 118 0.71 16.87 3.04
N VAL A 119 1.00 17.56 1.93
CA VAL A 119 2.33 17.58 1.31
C VAL A 119 3.37 18.18 2.25
N ALA A 120 3.09 19.35 2.84
CA ALA A 120 3.98 19.97 3.82
C ALA A 120 4.19 19.05 5.04
N ALA A 121 3.12 18.44 5.55
CA ALA A 121 3.19 17.54 6.70
C ALA A 121 4.06 16.30 6.43
N VAL A 122 3.87 15.62 5.30
CA VAL A 122 4.68 14.44 4.97
C VAL A 122 6.13 14.81 4.73
N VAL A 123 6.43 15.91 4.02
CA VAL A 123 7.81 16.34 3.79
C VAL A 123 8.51 16.67 5.11
N ASN A 124 7.86 17.39 6.02
CA ASN A 124 8.42 17.68 7.34
C ASN A 124 8.70 16.41 8.16
N TYR A 125 7.84 15.38 8.03
CA TYR A 125 8.11 14.07 8.61
C TYR A 125 9.32 13.38 7.97
N LEU A 126 9.47 13.45 6.64
CA LEU A 126 10.66 12.91 5.96
C LEU A 126 11.96 13.58 6.45
N GLN A 127 11.92 14.87 6.79
CA GLN A 127 13.09 15.64 7.21
C GLN A 127 13.61 15.28 8.61
N SER A 128 12.73 14.96 9.55
CA SER A 128 13.11 14.83 10.97
C SER A 128 12.52 13.62 11.71
N GLY A 129 11.50 12.97 11.14
CA GLY A 129 10.77 11.87 11.78
C GLY A 129 11.08 10.49 11.19
N LEU A 130 11.58 10.43 9.96
CA LEU A 130 11.81 9.16 9.26
C LEU A 130 13.26 8.67 9.40
N GLY A 131 13.45 7.40 9.77
CA GLY A 131 14.71 6.68 9.55
C GLY A 131 15.95 7.28 10.22
N GLY A 132 15.77 8.11 11.26
CA GLY A 132 16.87 8.83 11.93
C GLY A 132 17.33 10.11 11.22
N ASN A 133 16.58 10.61 10.23
CA ASN A 133 16.81 11.92 9.65
C ASN A 133 16.65 13.01 10.73
N SER A 134 17.50 14.04 10.67
CA SER A 134 17.56 15.10 11.69
C SER A 134 17.72 16.49 11.05
N TYR A 135 17.13 16.69 9.88
CA TYR A 135 17.09 18.00 9.23
C TYR A 135 16.02 18.88 9.88
N GLU A 136 16.18 20.20 9.79
CA GLU A 136 15.17 21.13 10.28
C GLU A 136 13.91 21.05 9.39
N PRO A 137 12.72 20.76 9.96
CA PRO A 137 11.48 20.75 9.20
C PRO A 137 11.16 22.14 8.69
N ALA A 138 11.14 22.31 7.36
CA ALA A 138 11.05 23.62 6.74
C ALA A 138 10.05 23.69 5.57
N ALA A 139 9.32 22.60 5.27
CA ALA A 139 8.29 22.62 4.24
C ALA A 139 7.06 23.40 4.72
N THR A 140 6.61 24.35 3.90
CA THR A 140 5.43 25.18 4.16
C THR A 140 4.30 24.86 3.18
N VAL A 141 3.06 25.19 3.58
CA VAL A 141 1.87 25.05 2.73
C VAL A 141 2.00 25.91 1.47
N GLU A 142 2.47 27.15 1.61
CA GLU A 142 2.68 28.08 0.49
C GLU A 142 3.66 27.52 -0.55
N GLN A 143 4.76 26.89 -0.11
CA GLN A 143 5.69 26.22 -1.04
C GLN A 143 5.02 25.09 -1.81
N ALA A 144 4.16 24.30 -1.16
CA ALA A 144 3.42 23.22 -1.82
C ALA A 144 2.40 23.78 -2.82
N GLU A 145 1.63 24.80 -2.43
CA GLU A 145 0.66 25.50 -3.30
C GLU A 145 1.34 26.07 -4.55
N LEU A 146 2.48 26.77 -4.39
CA LEU A 146 3.21 27.37 -5.51
C LEU A 146 3.87 26.34 -6.43
N SER A 147 4.22 25.16 -5.89
CA SER A 147 4.87 24.08 -6.65
C SER A 147 3.87 23.13 -7.32
N ARG A 148 2.57 23.30 -7.04
CA ARG A 148 1.52 22.43 -7.54
C ARG A 148 1.35 22.58 -9.05
N PRO A 149 1.40 21.49 -9.82
CA PRO A 149 1.12 21.54 -11.25
C PRO A 149 -0.33 22.00 -11.49
N GLN A 150 -0.49 22.91 -12.44
CA GLN A 150 -1.79 23.48 -12.86
C GLN A 150 -2.55 22.54 -13.79
#